data_AF-A0AA95JI30-F1
#
_entry.id   AF-A0AA95JI30-F1
#
_cell.length_a   1.000
_cell.length_b   1.000
_cell.length_c   1.000
_cell.angle_alpha   90.00
_cell.angle_beta   90.00
_cell.angle_gamma   90.00
#
_symmetry.space_group_name_H-M   'P 1'
#
loop_
_entity.id
_entity.type
_entity.pdbx_description
1 polymer ?
#
loop_
_entity_poly.entity_id
_entity_poly.type
_entity_poly.pdbx_seq_one_letter_code
_entity_poly.pdbx_strand_id
1 'polypeptide(L)'
;MPTKSPRTHITHTPQVLHALDVARTRWPDEDRESALILHLLDEGAKSIEEHREAADAYRADRIRALAGKHSAHYGSGYLDELRAEWDE
;
A
#
# COMPACT_ATOMS: atom_id res chain seq x y z
N MET A 1 -11.72 5.61 -33.77
CA MET A 1 -10.35 5.48 -33.21
C MET A 1 -10.33 4.39 -32.16
N PRO A 2 -9.56 3.30 -32.35
CA PRO A 2 -9.33 2.34 -31.28
C PRO A 2 -8.29 2.91 -30.30
N THR A 3 -8.68 3.07 -29.04
CA THR A 3 -7.76 3.40 -27.93
C THR A 3 -6.90 2.17 -27.62
N LYS A 4 -5.61 2.36 -27.30
CA LYS A 4 -4.70 1.25 -26.92
C LYS A 4 -5.10 0.59 -25.60
N SER A 5 -5.81 1.31 -24.73
CA SER A 5 -6.21 0.81 -23.42
C SER A 5 -7.41 -0.15 -23.53
N PRO A 6 -7.40 -1.27 -22.79
CA PRO A 6 -8.54 -2.16 -22.70
C PRO A 6 -9.75 -1.44 -22.10
N ARG A 7 -10.95 -1.80 -22.55
CA ARG A 7 -12.21 -1.31 -21.98
C ARG A 7 -12.71 -2.31 -20.95
N THR A 8 -13.03 -1.82 -19.76
CA THR A 8 -13.70 -2.60 -18.72
C THR A 8 -15.18 -2.25 -18.73
N HIS A 9 -16.04 -3.22 -19.00
CA HIS A 9 -17.48 -3.06 -18.87
C HIS A 9 -17.89 -3.38 -17.44
N ILE A 10 -18.64 -2.48 -16.82
CA ILE A 10 -19.13 -2.64 -15.44
C ILE A 10 -20.65 -2.70 -15.49
N THR A 11 -21.22 -3.74 -14.91
CA THR A 11 -22.66 -3.88 -14.73
C THR A 11 -23.06 -3.19 -13.43
N HIS A 12 -24.11 -2.36 -13.47
CA HIS A 12 -24.68 -1.69 -12.29
C HIS A 12 -25.43 -2.66 -11.38
N THR A 13 -24.69 -3.56 -10.74
CA THR A 13 -25.22 -4.44 -9.69
C THR A 13 -25.59 -3.61 -8.47
N PRO A 14 -26.39 -4.14 -7.52
CA PRO A 14 -26.73 -3.42 -6.29
C PRO A 14 -25.50 -2.92 -5.52
N GLN A 15 -24.40 -3.67 -5.53
CA GLN A 15 -23.13 -3.26 -4.93
C GLN A 15 -22.53 -2.03 -5.64
N VAL A 16 -22.55 -2.01 -6.97
CA VAL A 16 -22.02 -0.88 -7.76
C VAL A 16 -22.89 0.36 -7.55
N LEU A 17 -24.21 0.22 -7.53
CA LEU A 17 -25.13 1.32 -7.24
C LEU A 17 -24.88 1.91 -5.85
N HIS A 18 -24.73 1.06 -4.84
CA HIS A 18 -24.39 1.52 -3.49
C HIS A 18 -23.05 2.27 -3.45
N ALA A 19 -22.01 1.76 -4.13
CA ALA A 19 -20.72 2.43 -4.20
C ALA A 19 -20.83 3.81 -4.90
N LEU A 20 -21.64 3.92 -5.95
CA LEU A 20 -21.92 5.19 -6.61
C LEU A 20 -22.68 6.16 -5.71
N ASP A 21 -23.66 5.70 -4.92
CA ASP A 21 -24.36 6.54 -3.95
C ASP A 21 -23.39 7.11 -2.91
N VAL A 22 -22.48 6.27 -2.40
CA VAL A 22 -21.41 6.71 -1.50
C VAL A 22 -20.49 7.71 -2.21
N ALA A 23 -20.09 7.45 -3.45
CA ALA A 23 -19.27 8.38 -4.22
C ALA A 23 -19.93 9.76 -4.40
N ARG A 24 -21.24 9.81 -4.71
CA ARG A 24 -21.98 11.08 -4.87
C ARG A 24 -22.02 11.91 -3.58
N THR A 25 -21.98 11.27 -2.42
CA THR A 25 -21.90 12.02 -1.14
C THR A 25 -20.54 12.69 -0.94
N ARG A 26 -19.46 12.09 -1.46
CA ARG A 26 -18.09 12.62 -1.38
C ARG A 26 -17.76 13.61 -2.50
N TRP A 27 -18.28 13.38 -3.70
CA TRP A 27 -18.09 14.23 -4.88
C TRP A 27 -19.45 14.69 -5.43
N PRO A 28 -20.13 15.63 -4.75
CA PRO A 28 -21.49 16.04 -5.11
C PRO A 28 -21.57 16.80 -6.44
N ASP A 29 -20.47 17.39 -6.90
CA ASP A 29 -20.41 18.17 -8.14
C ASP A 29 -20.15 17.31 -9.40
N GLU A 30 -19.97 15.98 -9.25
CA GLU A 30 -19.72 15.08 -10.37
C GLU A 30 -20.94 14.21 -10.67
N ASP A 31 -21.62 14.52 -11.77
CA ASP A 31 -22.81 13.81 -12.23
C ASP A 31 -22.49 12.54 -13.03
N ARG A 32 -21.27 12.40 -13.57
CA ARG A 32 -20.92 11.28 -14.45
C ARG A 32 -20.50 10.08 -13.62
N GLU A 33 -21.28 9.01 -13.69
CA GLU A 33 -20.97 7.73 -13.01
C GLU A 33 -19.59 7.18 -13.37
N SER A 34 -19.14 7.35 -14.63
CA SER A 34 -17.81 6.93 -15.05
C SER A 34 -16.69 7.69 -14.34
N ALA A 35 -16.89 8.97 -14.04
CA ALA A 35 -15.92 9.77 -13.28
C ALA A 35 -15.95 9.39 -11.80
N LEU A 36 -17.13 9.16 -11.21
CA LEU A 36 -17.27 8.64 -9.84
C LEU A 36 -16.56 7.29 -9.66
N ILE A 37 -16.69 6.38 -10.64
CA ILE A 37 -15.98 5.09 -10.63
C ILE A 37 -14.46 5.31 -10.66
N LEU A 38 -13.96 6.27 -11.44
CA LEU A 38 -12.54 6.60 -11.46
C LEU A 38 -12.07 7.17 -10.12
N HIS A 39 -12.86 8.02 -9.48
CA HIS A 39 -12.55 8.53 -8.14
C HIS A 39 -12.49 7.42 -7.09
N LEU A 40 -13.45 6.49 -7.12
CA LEU A 40 -13.43 5.32 -6.24
C LEU A 40 -12.22 4.42 -6.49
N LEU A 41 -11.80 4.24 -7.73
CA LEU A 41 -10.60 3.46 -8.07
C LEU A 41 -9.33 4.12 -7.52
N ASP A 42 -9.22 5.44 -7.63
CA ASP A 42 -8.08 6.20 -7.12
C ASP A 42 -8.02 6.16 -5.58
N GLU A 43 -9.14 6.38 -4.89
CA GLU A 43 -9.22 6.24 -3.43
C GLU A 43 -8.93 4.80 -2.97
N GLY A 44 -9.42 3.80 -3.71
CA GLY A 44 -9.14 2.39 -3.43
C GLY A 44 -7.65 2.06 -3.57
N ALA A 45 -6.97 2.59 -4.59
CA ALA A 45 -5.54 2.41 -4.76
C ALA A 45 -4.74 3.04 -3.60
N LYS A 46 -5.05 4.30 -3.26
CA LYS A 46 -4.43 5.01 -2.13
C LYS A 46 -4.59 4.25 -0.82
N SER A 47 -5.79 3.78 -0.52
CA SER A 47 -6.05 2.99 0.69
C SER A 47 -5.19 1.73 0.74
N ILE A 48 -5.06 0.99 -0.37
CA ILE A 48 -4.22 -0.22 -0.44
C ILE A 48 -2.73 0.12 -0.23
N GLU A 49 -2.25 1.22 -0.84
CA GLU A 49 -0.87 1.68 -0.71
C GLU A 49 -0.55 2.11 0.73
N GLU A 50 -1.40 2.93 1.34
CA GLU A 50 -1.28 3.35 2.74
C GLU A 50 -1.26 2.17 3.72
N HIS A 51 -2.10 1.16 3.49
CA HIS A 51 -2.10 -0.06 4.31
C HIS A 51 -0.78 -0.84 4.20
N ARG A 52 -0.15 -0.86 3.02
CA ARG A 52 1.17 -1.49 2.83
C ARG A 52 2.26 -0.69 3.51
N GLU A 53 2.29 0.62 3.32
CA GLU A 53 3.27 1.49 3.96
C GLU A 53 3.20 1.40 5.49
N ALA A 54 1.98 1.36 6.06
CA ALA A 54 1.80 1.17 7.49
C ALA A 54 2.32 -0.19 7.98
N ALA A 55 2.07 -1.27 7.22
CA ALA A 55 2.58 -2.60 7.56
C ALA A 55 4.11 -2.68 7.49
N ASP A 56 4.72 -2.05 6.48
CA ASP A 56 6.17 -1.99 6.31
C ASP A 56 6.84 -1.12 7.37
N ALA A 57 6.24 0.02 7.70
CA ALA A 57 6.68 0.89 8.78
C ALA A 57 6.63 0.16 10.13
N TYR A 58 5.54 -0.57 10.41
CA TYR A 58 5.41 -1.39 11.61
C TYR A 58 6.49 -2.48 11.65
N ARG A 59 6.72 -3.19 10.54
CA ARG A 59 7.78 -4.20 10.45
C ARG A 59 9.16 -3.60 10.70
N ALA A 60 9.48 -2.47 10.07
CA ALA A 60 10.76 -1.79 10.22
C ALA A 60 10.98 -1.31 11.67
N ASP A 61 9.95 -0.79 12.32
CA ASP A 61 10.01 -0.40 13.73
C ASP A 61 10.29 -1.60 14.63
N ARG A 62 9.61 -2.73 14.42
CA ARG A 62 9.86 -3.97 15.17
C ARG A 62 11.27 -4.51 14.96
N ILE A 63 11.81 -4.43 13.74
CA ILE A 63 13.20 -4.80 13.45
C ILE A 63 14.15 -3.86 14.19
N ARG A 64 13.95 -2.54 14.13
CA ARG A 64 14.79 -1.57 14.86
C ARG A 64 14.74 -1.74 16.37
N ALA A 65 13.56 -2.01 16.93
CA ALA A 65 13.39 -2.26 18.36
C ALA A 65 14.12 -3.52 18.85
N LEU A 66 14.27 -4.52 17.97
CA LEU A 66 15.00 -5.75 18.28
C LEU A 66 16.50 -5.64 17.96
N ALA A 67 16.84 -4.93 16.89
CA ALA A 67 18.21 -4.64 16.49
C ALA A 67 18.89 -3.79 17.57
N GLY A 68 19.92 -4.34 18.19
CA GLY A 68 20.63 -3.66 19.28
C GLY A 68 20.15 -4.03 20.69
N LYS A 69 19.04 -4.76 20.87
CA LYS A 69 18.65 -5.27 22.20
C LYS A 69 19.73 -6.15 22.84
N HIS A 70 20.53 -6.80 22.01
CA HIS A 70 21.62 -7.68 22.44
C HIS A 70 23.01 -7.15 22.07
N SER A 71 23.15 -5.91 21.58
CA SER A 71 24.45 -5.37 21.18
C SER A 71 25.45 -5.30 22.34
N ALA A 72 24.96 -5.13 23.58
CA ALA A 72 25.79 -5.17 24.78
C ALA A 72 26.43 -6.55 25.06
N HIS A 73 25.96 -7.62 24.44
CA HIS A 73 26.55 -8.96 24.56
C HIS A 73 27.68 -9.22 23.57
N TYR A 74 27.85 -8.35 22.57
CA TYR A 74 28.86 -8.48 21.54
C TYR A 74 29.90 -7.37 21.69
N GLY A 75 31.17 -7.74 21.78
CA GLY A 75 32.26 -6.79 21.93
C GLY A 75 32.41 -5.85 20.73
N SER A 76 33.09 -4.72 20.92
CA SER A 76 33.49 -3.86 19.80
C SER A 76 34.38 -4.65 18.84
N GLY A 77 34.03 -4.69 17.56
CA GLY A 77 34.77 -5.45 16.54
C GLY A 77 34.27 -6.89 16.31
N TYR A 78 33.34 -7.40 17.13
CA TYR A 78 32.80 -8.76 17.00
C TYR A 78 32.26 -9.08 15.59
N LEU A 79 31.59 -8.12 14.94
CA LEU A 79 31.07 -8.33 13.58
C LEU A 79 32.16 -8.37 12.52
N ASP A 80 33.27 -7.65 12.73
CA ASP A 80 34.39 -7.63 11.79
C ASP A 80 35.24 -8.89 11.94
N GLU A 81 35.42 -9.38 13.17
CA GLU A 81 36.02 -10.69 13.46
C GLU A 81 35.18 -11.83 12.86
N LEU A 82 33.86 -11.82 13.07
CA LEU A 82 32.96 -12.84 12.52
C LEU A 82 32.96 -12.85 10.98
N ARG A 83 33.04 -11.67 10.33
CA ARG A 83 33.14 -11.59 8.87
C ARG A 83 34.48 -12.09 8.35
N ALA A 84 35.56 -11.89 9.11
CA ALA A 84 36.88 -12.39 8.74
C ALA A 84 36.98 -13.93 8.86
N GLU A 85 36.11 -14.58 9.63
CA GLU A 85 36.03 -16.05 9.72
C GLU A 85 35.26 -16.69 8.56
N TRP A 86 34.53 -15.91 7.76
CA TRP A 86 33.90 -16.37 6.53
C TRP A 86 34.73 -15.94 5.32
N ASP A 87 35.70 -16.76 4.93
CA ASP A 87 36.21 -16.77 3.55
C ASP A 87 35.08 -17.29 2.62
N GLU A 88 34.94 -16.68 1.43
CA GLU A 88 33.92 -17.03 0.41
C GLU A 88 33.82 -18.52 0.07
#